data_AF-A0A7C7X5U1-F1
#
_entry.id   AF-A0A7C7X5U1-F1
#
_cell.length_a   1.000
_cell.length_b   1.000
_cell.length_c   1.000
_cell.angle_alpha   90.00
_cell.angle_beta   90.00
_cell.angle_gamma   90.00
#
_symmetry.space_group_name_H-M   'P 1'
#
loop_
_entity.id
_entity.type
_entity.pdbx_description
1 polymer ?
#
loop_
_entity_poly.entity_id
_entity_poly.type
_entity_poly.pdbx_seq_one_letter_code
_entity_poly.pdbx_strand_id
1 'polypeptide(L)'
;MYLNTLDTVATVEKLVTFYVEQHNVHMPHSAFPGQTPNEIHFGTGEDIPQQLEDSRIAARESRLKSNRVQTCQTCEELVDIDG
;
A
#
# COMPACT_ATOMS: atom_id res chain seq x y z
N MET A 1 -11.41 19.60 5.03
CA MET A 1 -12.22 18.65 4.25
C MET A 1 -12.71 19.37 3.00
N TYR A 2 -12.50 18.80 1.82
CA TYR A 2 -13.01 19.37 0.55
C TYR A 2 -14.32 18.68 0.19
N LEU A 3 -15.28 19.44 -0.36
CA LEU A 3 -16.55 18.93 -0.83
C LEU A 3 -16.77 19.38 -2.26
N ASN A 4 -17.17 18.45 -3.12
CA ASN A 4 -17.57 18.77 -4.49
C ASN A 4 -18.91 19.53 -4.49
N THR A 5 -19.05 20.49 -5.40
CA THR A 5 -20.35 21.11 -5.68
C THR A 5 -21.21 20.12 -6.47
N LEU A 6 -22.45 19.89 -6.01
CA LEU A 6 -23.41 18.95 -6.60
C LEU A 6 -24.64 19.70 -7.13
N ASP A 7 -24.40 20.73 -7.92
CA ASP A 7 -25.39 21.71 -8.38
C ASP A 7 -26.25 21.24 -9.55
N THR A 8 -25.75 20.28 -10.35
CA THR A 8 -26.49 19.71 -11.48
C THR A 8 -26.39 18.20 -11.53
N VAL A 9 -27.38 17.55 -12.16
CA VAL A 9 -27.37 16.10 -12.39
C VAL A 9 -26.12 15.69 -13.20
N ALA A 10 -25.77 16.45 -14.24
CA ALA A 10 -24.59 16.19 -15.05
C ALA A 10 -23.28 16.26 -14.23
N THR A 11 -23.19 17.19 -13.28
CA THR A 11 -22.04 17.26 -12.35
C THR A 11 -21.96 16.00 -11.49
N VAL A 12 -23.09 15.55 -10.94
CA VAL A 12 -23.15 14.34 -10.10
C VAL A 12 -22.76 13.11 -10.92
N GLU A 13 -23.32 12.92 -12.11
CA GLU A 13 -23.01 11.78 -12.99
C GLU A 13 -21.52 11.70 -13.32
N LYS A 14 -20.90 12.85 -13.65
CA LYS A 14 -19.47 12.94 -13.91
C LYS A 14 -18.64 12.53 -12.70
N LEU A 15 -18.98 13.05 -11.52
CA LEU A 15 -18.25 12.75 -10.29
C LEU A 15 -18.42 11.29 -9.89
N VAL A 16 -19.63 10.74 -9.96
CA VAL A 16 -19.91 9.33 -9.65
C VAL A 16 -19.11 8.43 -10.58
N THR A 17 -19.15 8.68 -11.89
CA THR A 17 -18.37 7.90 -12.88
C THR A 17 -16.90 7.88 -12.51
N PHE A 18 -16.32 9.06 -12.22
CA PHE A 18 -14.93 9.18 -11.82
C PHE A 18 -14.62 8.41 -10.54
N TYR A 19 -15.38 8.64 -9.46
CA TYR A 19 -15.05 8.05 -8.15
C TYR A 19 -15.28 6.54 -8.11
N VAL A 20 -16.25 6.01 -8.85
CA VAL A 20 -16.44 4.57 -8.99
C VAL A 20 -15.25 3.94 -9.69
N GLU A 21 -14.76 4.54 -10.77
CA GLU A 21 -13.56 4.07 -11.47
C GLU A 21 -12.33 4.12 -10.55
N GLN A 22 -12.09 5.26 -9.88
CA GLN A 22 -10.94 5.40 -8.98
C GLN A 22 -10.99 4.40 -7.81
N HIS A 23 -12.16 4.22 -7.19
CA HIS A 23 -12.32 3.29 -6.07
C HIS A 23 -12.07 1.84 -6.51
N ASN A 24 -12.67 1.41 -7.62
CA ASN A 24 -12.67 0.01 -8.01
C ASN A 24 -11.39 -0.41 -8.73
N VAL A 25 -10.80 0.47 -9.55
CA VAL A 25 -9.70 0.13 -10.47
C VAL A 25 -8.33 0.53 -9.92
N HIS A 26 -8.26 1.62 -9.14
CA HIS A 26 -6.97 2.25 -8.85
C HIS A 26 -6.63 2.33 -7.37
N MET A 27 -7.62 2.30 -6.48
CA MET A 27 -7.38 2.48 -5.05
C MET A 27 -7.14 1.13 -4.35
N PRO A 28 -5.91 0.85 -3.89
CA PRO A 28 -5.67 -0.33 -3.08
C PRO A 28 -6.27 -0.16 -1.69
N HIS A 29 -6.78 -1.25 -1.12
CA HIS A 29 -7.37 -1.25 0.22
C HIS A 29 -6.63 -2.19 1.16
N SER A 30 -6.43 -1.75 2.40
CA SER A 30 -5.80 -2.57 3.44
C SER A 30 -6.60 -3.82 3.80
N ALA A 31 -7.93 -3.76 3.65
CA ALA A 31 -8.81 -4.91 3.81
C ALA A 31 -8.63 -5.96 2.69
N PHE A 32 -8.00 -5.59 1.57
CA PHE A 32 -7.72 -6.45 0.41
C PHE A 32 -6.22 -6.72 0.25
N PRO A 33 -5.49 -6.88 1.36
CA PRO A 33 -4.03 -6.92 1.37
C PRO A 33 -3.28 -6.04 0.35
N GLY A 34 -3.76 -4.81 0.10
CA GLY A 34 -3.16 -3.89 -0.86
C GLY A 34 -3.65 -4.04 -2.31
N GLN A 35 -4.64 -4.89 -2.57
CA GLN A 35 -5.34 -5.00 -3.85
C GLN A 35 -6.51 -4.02 -3.93
N THR A 36 -6.96 -3.76 -5.15
CA THR A 36 -8.17 -3.00 -5.49
C THR A 36 -9.41 -3.89 -5.46
N PRO A 37 -10.63 -3.31 -5.37
CA PRO A 37 -11.86 -4.09 -5.42
C PRO A 37 -12.00 -4.92 -6.72
N ASN A 38 -11.59 -4.36 -7.87
CA ASN A 38 -11.64 -5.11 -9.13
C ASN A 38 -10.65 -6.26 -9.16
N GLU A 39 -9.44 -6.08 -8.66
CA GLU A 39 -8.45 -7.16 -8.61
C GLU A 39 -8.94 -8.36 -7.79
N ILE A 40 -9.59 -8.10 -6.66
CA ILE A 40 -10.25 -9.16 -5.87
C ILE A 40 -11.41 -9.78 -6.63
N HIS A 41 -12.28 -8.96 -7.22
CA HIS A 41 -13.49 -9.45 -7.89
C HIS A 41 -13.19 -10.30 -9.13
N PHE A 42 -12.22 -9.85 -9.95
CA PHE A 42 -11.83 -10.52 -11.18
C PHE A 42 -10.69 -11.54 -10.99
N GLY A 43 -10.10 -11.61 -9.79
CA GLY A 43 -8.99 -12.53 -9.50
C GLY A 43 -7.70 -12.18 -10.23
N THR A 44 -7.47 -10.90 -10.53
CA THR A 44 -6.30 -10.45 -11.31
C THR A 44 -5.12 -9.98 -10.47
N GLY A 45 -5.28 -9.92 -9.14
CA GLY A 45 -4.27 -9.39 -8.21
C GLY A 45 -3.66 -10.42 -7.25
N GLU A 46 -3.81 -11.72 -7.52
CA GLU A 46 -3.45 -12.80 -6.57
C GLU A 46 -2.00 -12.72 -6.05
N ASP A 47 -1.08 -12.20 -6.84
CA ASP A 47 0.34 -12.07 -6.51
C ASP A 47 0.71 -10.77 -5.78
N ILE A 48 -0.14 -9.74 -5.84
CA ILE A 48 0.09 -8.42 -5.22
C ILE A 48 0.44 -8.54 -3.72
N PRO A 49 -0.30 -9.31 -2.89
CA PRO A 49 0.03 -9.41 -1.46
C PRO A 49 1.44 -9.95 -1.21
N GLN A 50 1.88 -10.94 -1.99
CA GLN A 50 3.22 -11.50 -1.87
C GLN A 50 4.27 -10.49 -2.32
N GLN A 51 4.07 -9.83 -3.46
CA GLN A 51 5.00 -8.79 -3.95
C GLN A 51 5.18 -7.65 -2.94
N LEU A 52 4.09 -7.22 -2.29
CA LEU A 52 4.14 -6.18 -1.26
C LEU A 52 4.91 -6.64 -0.02
N GLU A 53 4.72 -7.89 0.41
CA GLU A 53 5.46 -8.45 1.55
C GLU A 53 6.96 -8.57 1.26
N ASP A 54 7.32 -9.09 0.09
CA ASP A 54 8.72 -9.20 -0.35
C ASP A 54 9.37 -7.81 -0.41
N SER A 55 8.65 -6.83 -0.98
CA SER A 55 9.09 -5.43 -1.05
C SER A 55 9.28 -4.82 0.34
N ARG A 56 8.38 -5.14 1.28
CA ARG A 56 8.46 -4.66 2.67
C ARG A 56 9.68 -5.23 3.38
N ILE A 57 9.98 -6.52 3.22
CA ILE A 57 11.16 -7.18 3.76
C ILE A 57 12.42 -6.53 3.21
N ALA A 58 12.54 -6.41 1.88
CA ALA A 58 13.69 -5.80 1.23
C ALA A 58 13.91 -4.35 1.68
N ALA A 59 12.84 -3.55 1.80
CA ALA A 59 12.92 -2.18 2.30
C ALA A 59 13.40 -2.12 3.77
N ARG A 60 12.98 -3.07 4.61
CA ARG A 60 13.43 -3.17 6.00
C ARG A 60 14.91 -3.52 6.09
N GLU A 61 15.37 -4.50 5.34
CA GLU A 61 16.78 -4.90 5.30
C GLU A 61 17.68 -3.76 4.83
N SER A 62 17.27 -3.07 3.76
CA SER A 62 17.96 -1.88 3.25
C SER A 62 18.09 -0.80 4.32
N ARG A 63 16.99 -0.50 5.04
CA ARG A 63 16.99 0.47 6.14
C ARG A 63 17.89 0.06 7.30
N LEU A 64 17.88 -1.22 7.69
CA LEU A 64 18.75 -1.73 8.75
C LEU A 64 20.22 -1.61 8.37
N LYS A 65 20.60 -1.99 7.14
CA LYS A 65 21.96 -1.86 6.63
C LYS A 65 22.41 -0.40 6.62
N SER A 66 21.57 0.50 6.12
CA SER A 66 21.87 1.94 6.09
C SER A 66 22.04 2.51 7.50
N ASN A 67 21.12 2.20 8.42
CA ASN A 67 21.18 2.66 9.81
C ASN A 67 22.39 2.12 10.57
N ARG A 68 22.84 0.89 10.30
CA ARG A 68 24.06 0.31 10.89
C ARG A 68 25.35 0.99 10.40
N VAL A 69 25.37 1.46 9.15
CA VAL A 69 26.53 2.19 8.59
C VAL A 69 26.59 3.62 9.12
N GLN A 70 25.45 4.20 9.46
CA GLN A 70 25.43 5.43 10.27
C GLN A 70 25.89 5.07 11.68
N THR A 71 26.72 5.92 12.29
CA THR A 71 27.26 5.74 13.65
C THR A 71 26.14 5.81 14.70
N CYS A 72 25.35 4.74 14.78
CA CYS A 72 24.37 4.51 15.82
C CYS A 72 25.13 4.04 17.08
N GLN A 73 25.32 4.93 18.05
CA GLN A 73 25.95 4.58 19.34
C GLN A 73 25.15 3.55 20.16
N THR A 74 23.93 3.20 19.76
CA THR A 74 22.98 2.33 20.50
C THR A 74 22.78 0.95 19.86
N CYS A 75 23.25 0.72 18.64
CA CYS A 75 22.93 -0.50 17.89
C CYS A 75 23.97 -1.60 18.21
N GLU A 76 23.72 -2.41 19.23
CA GLU A 76 24.55 -3.60 19.52
C GLU A 76 24.41 -4.68 18.44
N GLU A 77 25.46 -5.49 18.30
CA GLU A 77 25.49 -6.65 17.40
C GLU A 77 24.53 -7.71 17.96
N LEU A 78 23.63 -8.24 17.11
CA LEU A 78 22.75 -9.33 17.51
C LEU A 78 23.62 -10.59 17.57
N VAL A 79 24.07 -10.95 18.76
CA VAL A 79 24.66 -12.26 19.01
C VAL A 79 23.55 -13.30 19.09
N ASP A 80 23.65 -14.34 18.26
CA ASP A 80 22.81 -15.52 18.37
C ASP A 80 23.01 -16.10 19.77
N ILE A 81 21.91 -16.22 20.52
CA ILE A 81 21.93 -16.92 21.80
C ILE A 81 21.90 -18.41 21.48
N ASP A 82 23.08 -18.99 21.25
CA ASP A 82 23.25 -20.44 21.33
C ASP A 82 22.92 -20.87 22.78
N GLY A 83 22.01 -21.84 22.88
CA GLY A 83 21.46 -22.35 24.14
C GLY A 83 22.45 -23.10 25.03
#